data_AF-A0A2K9ZGG2-F1
#
_entry.id   AF-A0A2K9ZGG2-F1
#
_cell.length_a   1.000
_cell.length_b   1.000
_cell.length_c   1.000
_cell.angle_alpha   90.00
_cell.angle_beta   90.00
_cell.angle_gamma   90.00
#
_symmetry.space_group_name_H-M   'P 1'
#
loop_
_entity.id
_entity.type
_entity.pdbx_description
1 polymer ?
#
loop_
_entity_poly.entity_id
_entity_poly.type
_entity_poly.pdbx_seq_one_letter_code
_entity_poly.pdbx_strand_id
1 'polypeptide(L)'
;MQVKTFRLYLTSFGAINISRILWGSIVMKPCASKLANFIITVALPTFLWLSLPVTASASAMCNAFQGLATYKPELTIVYNTVLRQPSNSASALVDFEGGGEIHLTLTRYTKQFRADVTLRVLLYDDEANPIFVCEKKFGALGADFPSAGVVLDVQGDHKMRFEVYDAGNGGATGDPPYLVEMRIEGKSKQSKPVAAPVVIPSSSPGGCEVVNGPKRDQATLEQVRSERLTTLREGHVFVGYTFGGRNLYLRLHSPLPPGAFLTARFFSKPYGEQAFQEICRIDLSTLSAPHDIALATLTEERIFNPLWRVEVVVEPGGASYAKDVSFDIYRELDPERQSAVEGGEAPAAYLCVKPLGRGIVIKSASDGFASVPVLSIEIDHNASTLAPGAAERVRQMLLTAMAVWRRACTTCVLEHLLFVVIDGQLYSIGDAAAALVQTAPVMTGPPRLGDPVLPTLNSYQAGTRTPIEVYEPLPPNDPIIQRLCAMDASQLSPISLKVREYLECPRHSPPAALKLILTPLNKDTTCGSNPEIVACEPDRLHVELSGKNYTFRGTSGEPLFGTGKRSADMQTVLLHEIGHWIGLGHTAVGEGVMSGSLQYARCVDNEAIGSLARIASGQAKPADQKFALKYFANP
;
A
#
# COMPACT_ATOMS: atom_id res chain seq x y z
N MET A 1 1.20 -19.65 -68.79
CA MET A 1 0.52 -20.81 -68.20
C MET A 1 1.58 -21.66 -67.52
N GLN A 2 1.80 -21.46 -66.22
CA GLN A 2 2.87 -22.10 -65.47
C GLN A 2 2.28 -23.14 -64.52
N VAL A 3 2.65 -24.39 -64.75
CA VAL A 3 2.38 -25.54 -63.87
C VAL A 3 3.27 -25.41 -62.64
N LYS A 4 2.70 -25.33 -61.44
CA LYS A 4 3.44 -25.48 -60.18
C LYS A 4 3.11 -26.84 -59.57
N THR A 5 4.11 -27.71 -59.60
CA THR A 5 4.13 -29.04 -59.00
C THR A 5 4.40 -28.92 -57.50
N PHE A 6 3.59 -29.58 -56.66
CA PHE A 6 3.92 -29.76 -55.24
C PHE A 6 4.56 -31.14 -55.03
N ARG A 7 5.73 -31.17 -54.40
CA ARG A 7 6.36 -32.39 -53.87
C ARG A 7 6.10 -32.44 -52.37
N LEU A 8 5.54 -33.55 -51.90
CA LEU A 8 5.47 -33.88 -50.47
C LEU A 8 6.66 -34.81 -50.15
N TYR A 9 7.47 -34.45 -49.15
CA TYR A 9 8.48 -35.37 -48.60
C TYR A 9 7.85 -36.10 -47.41
N LEU A 10 7.77 -37.43 -47.49
CA LEU A 10 7.44 -38.32 -46.37
C LEU A 10 8.67 -39.16 -46.05
N THR A 11 9.20 -38.99 -44.85
CA THR A 11 10.26 -39.82 -44.27
C THR A 11 9.68 -41.17 -43.83
N SER A 12 10.00 -42.20 -44.63
CA SER A 12 10.16 -43.64 -44.35
C SER A 12 9.75 -44.21 -42.97
N PHE A 13 8.82 -45.18 -42.99
CA PHE A 13 9.04 -46.56 -42.52
C PHE A 13 8.01 -47.49 -43.21
N GLY A 14 8.47 -48.63 -43.74
CA GLY A 14 7.62 -49.77 -44.13
C GLY A 14 7.30 -49.89 -45.63
N ALA A 15 7.93 -50.87 -46.28
CA ALA A 15 7.81 -51.19 -47.71
C ALA A 15 6.47 -51.84 -48.08
N ILE A 16 5.76 -51.30 -49.08
CA ILE A 16 4.82 -52.05 -49.94
C ILE A 16 4.91 -51.51 -51.39
N ASN A 17 4.94 -52.46 -52.32
CA ASN A 17 5.11 -52.35 -53.77
C ASN A 17 4.18 -51.34 -54.48
N ILE A 18 4.75 -50.56 -55.40
CA ILE A 18 4.03 -49.67 -56.32
C ILE A 18 3.66 -50.44 -57.59
N SER A 19 2.39 -50.39 -57.99
CA SER A 19 2.03 -50.41 -59.41
C SER A 19 0.69 -49.71 -59.67
N ARG A 20 0.69 -48.89 -60.74
CA ARG A 20 -0.42 -48.16 -61.39
C ARG A 20 -0.75 -46.75 -60.89
N ILE A 21 -0.17 -45.80 -61.64
CA ILE A 21 -0.50 -44.39 -61.72
C ILE A 21 -1.82 -44.24 -62.50
N LEU A 22 -2.83 -43.58 -61.93
CA LEU A 22 -4.01 -43.07 -62.63
C LEU A 22 -4.02 -41.54 -62.47
N TRP A 23 -3.97 -40.84 -63.61
CA TRP A 23 -4.09 -39.37 -63.67
C TRP A 23 -5.57 -38.98 -63.61
N GLY A 24 -5.96 -38.22 -62.59
CA GLY A 24 -7.27 -37.57 -62.50
C GLY A 24 -7.10 -36.06 -62.40
N SER A 25 -7.67 -35.30 -63.33
CA SER A 25 -7.69 -33.83 -63.32
C SER A 25 -8.83 -33.32 -62.47
N ILE A 26 -8.56 -32.45 -61.48
CA ILE A 26 -9.57 -31.72 -60.72
C ILE A 26 -9.86 -30.40 -61.46
N VAL A 27 -11.10 -30.21 -61.90
CA VAL A 27 -11.57 -28.94 -62.46
C VAL A 27 -12.42 -28.22 -61.42
N MET A 28 -11.96 -27.08 -60.91
CA MET A 28 -12.77 -26.21 -60.05
C MET A 28 -13.37 -25.08 -60.90
N LYS A 29 -14.68 -24.85 -60.78
CA LYS A 29 -15.38 -23.66 -61.30
C LYS A 29 -15.85 -22.79 -60.13
N PRO A 30 -15.78 -21.46 -60.23
CA PRO A 30 -16.29 -20.58 -59.18
C PRO A 30 -17.81 -20.42 -59.34
N CYS A 31 -18.57 -20.68 -58.26
CA CYS A 31 -19.95 -20.23 -58.12
C CYS A 31 -20.00 -19.17 -57.01
N ALA A 32 -20.65 -18.04 -57.33
CA ALA A 32 -20.92 -16.96 -56.41
C ALA A 32 -22.28 -17.18 -55.73
N SER A 33 -22.28 -17.49 -54.43
CA SER A 33 -23.24 -17.00 -53.42
C SER A 33 -23.15 -17.83 -52.13
N LYS A 34 -23.54 -17.18 -51.02
CA LYS A 34 -23.49 -17.56 -49.60
C LYS A 34 -23.80 -19.04 -49.28
N LEU A 35 -23.07 -19.54 -48.25
CA LEU A 35 -23.01 -20.90 -47.70
C LEU A 35 -22.34 -21.94 -48.62
N ALA A 36 -21.01 -22.04 -48.51
CA ALA A 36 -20.23 -23.06 -49.21
C ALA A 36 -20.06 -24.31 -48.33
N ASN A 37 -20.94 -25.30 -48.52
CA ASN A 37 -20.60 -26.69 -48.20
C ASN A 37 -19.67 -27.21 -49.31
N PHE A 38 -18.43 -27.57 -48.97
CA PHE A 38 -17.54 -28.23 -49.92
C PHE A 38 -17.92 -29.70 -50.04
N ILE A 39 -18.42 -30.11 -51.20
CA ILE A 39 -18.60 -31.53 -51.56
C ILE A 39 -17.40 -31.94 -52.41
N ILE A 40 -16.49 -32.73 -51.86
CA ILE A 40 -15.43 -33.37 -52.64
C ILE A 40 -16.05 -34.56 -53.35
N THR A 41 -16.22 -34.45 -54.67
CA THR A 41 -16.71 -35.56 -55.50
C THR A 41 -15.51 -36.31 -56.07
N VAL A 42 -15.24 -37.52 -55.58
CA VAL A 42 -14.28 -38.44 -56.20
C VAL A 42 -15.06 -39.43 -57.05
N ALA A 43 -14.93 -39.33 -58.38
CA ALA A 43 -15.55 -40.28 -59.28
C ALA A 43 -14.75 -41.59 -59.29
N LEU A 44 -15.29 -42.64 -58.68
CA LEU A 44 -14.90 -44.03 -58.92
C LEU A 44 -16.06 -44.72 -59.68
N PRO A 45 -15.76 -45.54 -60.70
CA PRO A 45 -16.79 -46.17 -61.50
C PRO A 45 -17.30 -47.42 -60.77
N THR A 46 -18.24 -47.25 -59.84
CA THR A 46 -19.39 -48.14 -59.55
C THR A 46 -20.08 -47.73 -58.25
N PHE A 47 -21.38 -47.48 -58.35
CA PHE A 47 -22.41 -47.26 -57.31
C PHE A 47 -22.01 -47.46 -55.83
N LEU A 48 -21.84 -46.35 -55.11
CA LEU A 48 -22.41 -46.07 -53.78
C LEU A 48 -22.21 -44.58 -53.45
N TRP A 49 -23.27 -43.80 -53.24
CA TRP A 49 -23.18 -42.41 -52.81
C TRP A 49 -23.08 -42.38 -51.28
N LEU A 50 -21.88 -42.14 -50.74
CA LEU A 50 -21.71 -41.75 -49.33
C LEU A 50 -21.52 -40.24 -49.26
N SER A 51 -22.53 -39.54 -48.73
CA SER A 51 -22.43 -38.14 -48.33
C SER A 51 -21.79 -38.09 -46.93
N LEU A 52 -20.49 -37.79 -46.85
CA LEU A 52 -19.86 -37.49 -45.57
C LEU A 52 -19.98 -35.98 -45.30
N PRO A 53 -20.67 -35.54 -44.23
CA PRO A 53 -20.61 -34.16 -43.81
C PRO A 53 -19.18 -33.85 -43.35
N VAL A 54 -18.49 -32.96 -44.06
CA VAL A 54 -17.25 -32.36 -43.57
C VAL A 54 -17.66 -31.21 -42.66
N THR A 55 -17.81 -31.47 -41.37
CA THR A 55 -17.81 -30.40 -40.38
C THR A 55 -16.39 -29.82 -40.36
N ALA A 56 -16.26 -28.53 -40.66
CA ALA A 56 -15.00 -27.83 -40.46
C ALA A 56 -14.74 -27.80 -38.95
N SER A 57 -13.99 -28.77 -38.43
CA SER A 57 -13.51 -28.71 -37.06
C SER A 57 -12.61 -27.49 -36.95
N ALA A 58 -13.01 -26.48 -36.17
CA ALA A 58 -12.13 -25.39 -35.79
C ALA A 58 -10.96 -25.97 -35.00
N SER A 59 -9.86 -26.30 -35.68
CA SER A 59 -8.64 -26.78 -35.02
C SER A 59 -7.87 -25.57 -34.51
N ALA A 60 -8.32 -24.98 -33.42
CA ALA A 60 -7.49 -24.01 -32.69
C ALA A 60 -6.42 -24.78 -31.90
N MET A 61 -5.15 -24.57 -32.24
CA MET A 61 -4.02 -25.14 -31.51
C MET A 61 -3.61 -24.20 -30.38
N CYS A 62 -3.57 -24.72 -29.14
CA CYS A 62 -3.07 -23.96 -27.98
C CYS A 62 -1.62 -24.30 -27.71
N ASN A 63 -0.73 -23.39 -28.15
CA ASN A 63 0.69 -23.51 -27.90
C ASN A 63 1.03 -22.77 -26.60
N ALA A 64 1.40 -23.52 -25.56
CA ALA A 64 1.77 -22.95 -24.27
C ALA A 64 3.22 -22.44 -24.27
N PHE A 65 3.48 -21.39 -23.51
CA PHE A 65 4.82 -20.89 -23.21
C PHE A 65 4.93 -20.53 -21.72
N GLN A 66 6.16 -20.59 -21.19
CA GLN A 66 6.50 -20.12 -19.84
C GLN A 66 7.49 -18.96 -19.95
N GLY A 67 7.31 -17.93 -19.15
CA GLY A 67 8.03 -16.66 -19.22
C GLY A 67 7.27 -15.57 -19.97
N LEU A 68 7.90 -14.40 -20.09
CA LEU A 68 7.33 -13.27 -20.82
C LEU A 68 7.17 -13.64 -22.30
N ALA A 69 5.98 -13.41 -22.85
CA ALA A 69 5.77 -13.52 -24.29
C ALA A 69 6.79 -12.64 -25.01
N THR A 70 7.43 -13.15 -26.06
CA THR A 70 8.25 -12.31 -26.95
C THR A 70 7.35 -11.25 -27.56
N TYR A 71 7.61 -9.99 -27.22
CA TYR A 71 6.87 -8.84 -27.74
C TYR A 71 6.88 -8.86 -29.27
N LYS A 72 5.69 -8.99 -29.86
CA LYS A 72 5.48 -8.85 -31.30
C LYS A 72 4.90 -7.47 -31.57
N PRO A 73 5.64 -6.55 -32.21
CA PRO A 73 5.18 -5.17 -32.44
C PRO A 73 3.93 -5.09 -33.32
N GLU A 74 3.59 -6.14 -34.08
CA GLU A 74 2.34 -6.21 -34.85
C GLU A 74 1.07 -6.51 -34.04
N LEU A 75 1.18 -6.82 -32.73
CA LEU A 75 0.06 -7.05 -31.84
C LEU A 75 -0.19 -5.82 -30.97
N THR A 76 -1.45 -5.42 -30.87
CA THR A 76 -1.89 -4.38 -29.93
C THR A 76 -2.41 -5.06 -28.66
N ILE A 77 -2.07 -4.49 -27.49
CA ILE A 77 -2.73 -4.89 -26.23
C ILE A 77 -4.21 -4.56 -26.38
N VAL A 78 -5.05 -5.59 -26.43
CA VAL A 78 -6.49 -5.40 -26.59
C VAL A 78 -7.16 -5.33 -25.22
N TYR A 79 -6.63 -6.07 -24.25
CA TYR A 79 -7.24 -6.18 -22.93
C TYR A 79 -6.21 -6.52 -21.85
N ASN A 80 -6.36 -5.88 -20.68
CA ASN A 80 -5.59 -6.19 -19.50
C ASN A 80 -6.51 -6.13 -18.27
N THR A 81 -6.57 -7.21 -17.48
CA THR A 81 -7.42 -7.27 -16.30
C THR A 81 -6.79 -8.05 -15.16
N VAL A 82 -7.19 -7.71 -13.94
CA VAL A 82 -6.84 -8.44 -12.74
C VAL A 82 -7.97 -9.42 -12.40
N LEU A 83 -7.65 -10.70 -12.33
CA LEU A 83 -8.62 -11.76 -12.06
C LEU A 83 -8.87 -11.89 -10.55
N ARG A 84 -10.15 -11.96 -10.16
CA ARG A 84 -10.55 -12.07 -8.75
C ARG A 84 -10.69 -13.52 -8.32
N GLN A 85 -9.96 -13.89 -7.27
CA GLN A 85 -10.07 -15.17 -6.56
C GLN A 85 -10.31 -16.40 -7.44
N PRO A 86 -9.54 -16.60 -8.54
CA PRO A 86 -9.49 -17.93 -9.10
C PRO A 86 -9.02 -18.87 -7.98
N SER A 87 -9.70 -19.99 -7.83
CA SER A 87 -9.36 -21.05 -6.89
C SER A 87 -9.37 -22.39 -7.65
N ASN A 88 -9.01 -23.47 -6.97
CA ASN A 88 -9.14 -24.81 -7.55
C ASN A 88 -10.60 -25.19 -7.86
N SER A 89 -11.57 -24.56 -7.19
CA SER A 89 -13.00 -24.90 -7.30
C SER A 89 -13.86 -23.81 -7.95
N ALA A 90 -13.34 -22.58 -8.10
CA ALA A 90 -14.05 -21.45 -8.69
C ALA A 90 -13.14 -20.73 -9.70
N SER A 91 -13.55 -20.63 -10.96
CA SER A 91 -12.78 -19.93 -12.00
C SER A 91 -13.09 -18.44 -12.05
N ALA A 92 -12.08 -17.63 -12.32
CA ALA A 92 -12.27 -16.28 -12.84
C ALA A 92 -12.52 -16.33 -14.35
N LEU A 93 -13.50 -15.55 -14.83
CA LEU A 93 -13.96 -15.59 -16.22
C LEU A 93 -13.67 -14.26 -16.92
N VAL A 94 -13.24 -14.34 -18.18
CA VAL A 94 -13.11 -13.17 -19.07
C VAL A 94 -13.65 -13.52 -20.44
N ASP A 95 -14.60 -12.72 -20.90
CA ASP A 95 -15.18 -12.83 -22.23
C ASP A 95 -14.45 -11.89 -23.21
N PHE A 96 -14.19 -12.37 -24.43
CA PHE A 96 -13.45 -11.66 -25.48
C PHE A 96 -14.05 -11.98 -26.85
N GLU A 97 -14.05 -11.01 -27.77
CA GLU A 97 -14.53 -11.22 -29.13
C GLU A 97 -13.44 -10.80 -30.13
N GLY A 98 -13.02 -11.73 -30.99
CA GLY A 98 -11.96 -11.49 -31.97
C GLY A 98 -11.45 -12.76 -32.65
N GLY A 99 -10.40 -12.60 -33.44
CA GLY A 99 -9.81 -13.66 -34.24
C GLY A 99 -8.33 -13.46 -34.54
N GLY A 100 -7.74 -14.40 -35.26
CA GLY A 100 -6.32 -14.44 -35.62
C GLY A 100 -5.42 -14.96 -34.50
N GLU A 101 -4.16 -14.51 -34.50
CA GLU A 101 -3.20 -14.84 -33.46
C GLU A 101 -3.51 -14.04 -32.18
N ILE A 102 -3.83 -14.75 -31.09
CA ILE A 102 -4.16 -14.20 -29.78
C ILE A 102 -3.14 -14.72 -28.76
N HIS A 103 -2.48 -13.80 -28.06
CA HIS A 103 -1.56 -14.10 -26.96
C HIS A 103 -2.27 -13.85 -25.64
N LEU A 104 -2.43 -14.90 -24.85
CA LEU A 104 -2.93 -14.83 -23.49
C LEU A 104 -1.74 -14.99 -22.56
N THR A 105 -1.46 -13.99 -21.74
CA THR A 105 -0.44 -14.06 -20.70
C THR A 105 -1.11 -13.94 -19.34
N LEU A 106 -0.90 -14.94 -18.49
CA LEU A 106 -1.23 -14.90 -17.08
C LEU A 106 0.04 -14.53 -16.31
N THR A 107 -0.02 -13.43 -15.58
CA THR A 107 1.09 -12.97 -14.74
C THR A 107 0.68 -13.05 -13.29
N ARG A 108 1.46 -13.78 -12.50
CA ARG A 108 1.42 -13.80 -11.05
C ARG A 108 2.46 -12.86 -10.48
N TYR A 109 2.02 -11.87 -9.69
CA TYR A 109 2.88 -10.82 -9.14
C TYR A 109 3.62 -11.18 -7.82
N THR A 110 3.59 -12.43 -7.37
CA THR A 110 4.36 -12.88 -6.20
C THR A 110 5.69 -13.52 -6.58
N LYS A 111 6.75 -13.17 -5.84
CA LYS A 111 8.10 -13.70 -6.03
C LYS A 111 8.37 -14.99 -5.28
N GLN A 112 7.46 -15.52 -4.47
CA GLN A 112 7.77 -16.66 -3.58
C GLN A 112 6.67 -17.73 -3.61
N PHE A 113 5.41 -17.32 -3.70
CA PHE A 113 4.30 -18.27 -3.76
C PHE A 113 4.20 -18.94 -5.12
N ARG A 114 4.28 -20.27 -5.12
CA ARG A 114 4.17 -21.13 -6.29
C ARG A 114 2.92 -21.97 -6.18
N ALA A 115 2.04 -21.82 -7.14
CA ALA A 115 0.88 -22.67 -7.30
C ALA A 115 0.58 -22.89 -8.78
N ASP A 116 -0.05 -24.01 -9.06
CA ASP A 116 -0.48 -24.33 -10.41
C ASP A 116 -1.61 -23.39 -10.82
N VAL A 117 -1.60 -22.98 -12.08
CA VAL A 117 -2.67 -22.20 -12.68
C VAL A 117 -3.18 -22.96 -13.88
N THR A 118 -4.49 -23.14 -13.96
CA THR A 118 -5.13 -23.78 -15.11
C THR A 118 -5.90 -22.74 -15.89
N LEU A 119 -5.56 -22.58 -17.18
CA LEU A 119 -6.31 -21.79 -18.13
C LEU A 119 -7.15 -22.72 -19.00
N ARG A 120 -8.46 -22.48 -19.05
CA ARG A 120 -9.38 -23.09 -19.98
C ARG A 120 -9.87 -22.06 -20.98
N VAL A 121 -9.91 -22.45 -22.25
CA VAL A 121 -10.39 -21.61 -23.35
C VAL A 121 -11.62 -22.25 -23.97
N LEU A 122 -12.69 -21.49 -24.04
CA LEU A 122 -13.96 -21.83 -24.67
C LEU A 122 -14.19 -20.88 -25.84
N LEU A 123 -14.58 -21.40 -27.00
CA LEU A 123 -15.16 -20.64 -28.11
C LEU A 123 -16.67 -20.77 -28.04
N TYR A 124 -17.42 -19.79 -28.52
CA TYR A 124 -18.86 -19.89 -28.70
C TYR A 124 -19.18 -19.93 -30.19
N ASP A 125 -20.00 -20.90 -30.60
CA ASP A 125 -20.56 -20.92 -31.94
C ASP A 125 -21.63 -19.82 -32.14
N ASP A 126 -22.17 -19.75 -33.34
CA ASP A 126 -23.22 -18.78 -33.71
C ASP A 126 -24.51 -18.94 -32.87
N GLU A 127 -24.73 -20.12 -32.28
CA GLU A 127 -25.86 -20.44 -31.40
C GLU A 127 -25.55 -20.20 -29.91
N ALA A 128 -24.37 -19.65 -29.60
CA ALA A 128 -23.86 -19.43 -28.26
C ALA A 128 -23.66 -20.72 -27.43
N ASN A 129 -23.40 -21.85 -28.08
CA ASN A 129 -22.95 -23.06 -27.41
C ASN A 129 -21.42 -23.00 -27.17
N PRO A 130 -20.94 -23.31 -25.96
CA PRO A 130 -19.51 -23.32 -25.68
C PRO A 130 -18.85 -24.57 -26.29
N ILE A 131 -17.89 -24.34 -27.19
CA ILE A 131 -16.97 -25.30 -27.75
C ILE A 131 -15.66 -25.25 -26.95
N PHE A 132 -15.32 -26.34 -26.28
CA PHE A 132 -14.04 -26.46 -25.60
C PHE A 132 -12.89 -26.45 -26.61
N VAL A 133 -11.97 -25.51 -26.44
CA VAL A 133 -10.78 -25.40 -27.31
C VAL A 133 -9.61 -26.11 -26.67
N CYS A 134 -9.25 -25.71 -25.46
CA CYS A 134 -8.14 -26.30 -24.74
C CYS A 134 -8.14 -25.97 -23.25
N GLU A 135 -7.40 -26.79 -22.52
CA GLU A 135 -7.02 -26.56 -21.13
C GLU A 135 -5.49 -26.65 -21.04
N LYS A 136 -4.88 -25.68 -20.38
CA LYS A 136 -3.45 -25.68 -20.07
C LYS A 136 -3.23 -25.49 -18.59
N LYS A 137 -2.54 -26.47 -18.00
CA LYS A 137 -2.03 -26.40 -16.64
C LYS A 137 -0.61 -25.88 -16.70
N PHE A 138 -0.42 -24.70 -16.14
CA PHE A 138 0.88 -24.13 -15.86
C PHE A 138 1.30 -24.61 -14.47
N GLY A 139 2.44 -25.29 -14.37
CA GLY A 139 3.00 -25.59 -13.06
C GLY A 139 3.35 -24.31 -12.31
N ALA A 140 3.34 -24.34 -10.98
CA ALA A 140 4.04 -23.45 -10.05
C ALA A 140 4.47 -22.06 -10.59
N LEU A 141 3.52 -21.21 -11.02
CA LEU A 141 3.82 -19.83 -11.42
C LEU A 141 4.27 -19.01 -10.19
N GLY A 142 5.32 -18.20 -10.30
CA GLY A 142 5.93 -17.46 -9.18
C GLY A 142 7.36 -16.99 -9.46
N ALA A 143 8.19 -16.85 -8.41
CA ALA A 143 9.60 -16.39 -8.39
C ALA A 143 10.35 -16.29 -9.74
N ASP A 144 10.59 -17.45 -10.38
CA ASP A 144 11.48 -17.58 -11.54
C ASP A 144 10.72 -17.44 -12.87
N PHE A 145 9.40 -17.64 -12.83
CA PHE A 145 8.50 -17.58 -13.97
C PHE A 145 7.19 -16.92 -13.52
N PRO A 146 7.17 -15.58 -13.37
CA PRO A 146 5.98 -14.87 -12.91
C PRO A 146 4.89 -14.89 -13.96
N SER A 147 5.17 -15.34 -15.19
CA SER A 147 4.20 -15.38 -16.28
C SER A 147 4.23 -16.70 -17.03
N ALA A 148 3.07 -17.11 -17.49
CA ALA A 148 2.92 -18.13 -18.51
C ALA A 148 1.72 -17.80 -19.37
N GLY A 149 1.65 -18.40 -20.55
CA GLY A 149 0.62 -18.05 -21.49
C GLY A 149 0.35 -19.10 -22.54
N VAL A 150 -0.67 -18.83 -23.34
CA VAL A 150 -0.98 -19.60 -24.54
C VAL A 150 -1.09 -18.67 -25.73
N VAL A 151 -0.63 -19.15 -26.87
CA VAL A 151 -0.93 -18.57 -28.17
C VAL A 151 -2.05 -19.39 -28.79
N LEU A 152 -3.11 -18.70 -29.20
CA LEU A 152 -4.25 -19.25 -29.94
C LEU A 152 -4.19 -18.70 -31.37
N ASP A 153 -4.42 -19.58 -32.34
CA ASP A 153 -4.69 -19.16 -33.72
C ASP A 153 -6.14 -19.50 -34.04
N VAL A 154 -6.99 -18.47 -34.11
CA VAL A 154 -8.43 -18.59 -34.28
C VAL A 154 -8.82 -18.10 -35.67
N GLN A 155 -9.38 -18.98 -36.50
CA GLN A 155 -9.83 -18.60 -37.84
C GLN A 155 -11.17 -17.86 -37.79
N GLY A 156 -11.16 -16.58 -38.14
CA GLY A 156 -12.34 -15.71 -38.10
C GLY A 156 -12.56 -15.07 -36.73
N ASP A 157 -13.52 -14.16 -36.64
CA ASP A 157 -13.89 -13.50 -35.39
C ASP A 157 -14.89 -14.39 -34.62
N HIS A 158 -14.59 -14.72 -33.37
CA HIS A 158 -15.44 -15.55 -32.50
C HIS A 158 -15.59 -14.92 -31.12
N LYS A 159 -16.67 -15.26 -30.43
CA LYS A 159 -16.79 -15.03 -28.99
C LYS A 159 -16.03 -16.12 -28.25
N MET A 160 -15.23 -15.72 -27.28
CA MET A 160 -14.37 -16.57 -26.47
C MET A 160 -14.62 -16.28 -24.99
N ARG A 161 -14.45 -17.32 -24.17
CA ARG A 161 -14.37 -17.23 -22.72
C ARG A 161 -13.09 -17.88 -22.22
N PHE A 162 -12.36 -17.15 -21.41
CA PHE A 162 -11.18 -17.62 -20.70
C PHE A 162 -11.54 -17.88 -19.26
N GLU A 163 -11.40 -19.12 -18.81
CA GLU A 163 -11.58 -19.53 -17.42
C GLU A 163 -10.22 -19.77 -16.80
N VAL A 164 -9.93 -19.09 -15.69
CA VAL A 164 -8.68 -19.26 -14.96
C VAL A 164 -8.98 -19.86 -13.60
N TYR A 165 -8.37 -21.00 -13.31
CA TYR A 165 -8.35 -21.64 -12.01
C TYR A 165 -6.97 -21.50 -11.41
N ASP A 166 -6.89 -21.23 -10.12
CA ASP A 166 -5.63 -21.04 -9.43
C ASP A 166 -5.59 -21.97 -8.22
N ALA A 167 -4.59 -22.85 -8.16
CA ALA A 167 -4.39 -23.77 -7.05
C ALA A 167 -3.80 -23.12 -5.80
N GLY A 168 -3.58 -21.82 -5.85
CA GLY A 168 -3.11 -21.03 -4.74
C GLY A 168 -4.15 -20.89 -3.64
N ASN A 169 -3.75 -21.22 -2.41
CA ASN A 169 -4.58 -21.06 -1.21
C ASN A 169 -4.31 -19.75 -0.43
N GLY A 170 -3.67 -18.76 -1.05
CA GLY A 170 -3.38 -17.46 -0.42
C GLY A 170 -2.21 -17.48 0.56
N GLY A 171 -1.45 -18.58 0.65
CA GLY A 171 -0.47 -18.78 1.72
C GLY A 171 -1.10 -18.84 3.12
N ALA A 172 -0.28 -18.71 4.16
CA ALA A 172 -0.78 -18.75 5.54
C ALA A 172 -1.53 -17.47 5.95
N THR A 173 -1.64 -16.44 5.08
CA THR A 173 -2.46 -15.22 5.26
C THR A 173 -3.77 -15.24 4.48
N GLY A 174 -3.92 -16.07 3.44
CA GLY A 174 -5.21 -16.36 2.78
C GLY A 174 -5.78 -15.18 1.98
N ASP A 175 -5.22 -14.01 2.23
CA ASP A 175 -5.24 -12.87 1.36
C ASP A 175 -4.56 -13.23 0.04
N PRO A 176 -4.90 -12.56 -1.05
CA PRO A 176 -4.10 -12.65 -2.25
C PRO A 176 -2.78 -11.86 -2.06
N PRO A 177 -1.60 -12.50 -1.90
CA PRO A 177 -0.35 -11.85 -2.31
C PRO A 177 -0.13 -12.00 -3.82
N TYR A 178 -1.05 -12.65 -4.55
CA TYR A 178 -0.94 -12.86 -5.98
C TYR A 178 -2.20 -12.39 -6.72
N LEU A 179 -2.05 -11.30 -7.46
CA LEU A 179 -2.94 -11.02 -8.58
C LEU A 179 -2.52 -11.92 -9.73
N VAL A 180 -3.46 -12.70 -10.28
CA VAL A 180 -3.31 -13.24 -11.63
C VAL A 180 -3.85 -12.18 -12.57
N GLU A 181 -2.95 -11.44 -13.19
CA GLU A 181 -3.30 -10.53 -14.27
C GLU A 181 -3.37 -11.32 -15.57
N MET A 182 -4.44 -11.14 -16.32
CA MET A 182 -4.55 -11.66 -17.66
C MET A 182 -4.44 -10.54 -18.68
N ARG A 183 -3.42 -10.67 -19.54
CA ARG A 183 -3.19 -9.80 -20.69
C ARG A 183 -3.53 -10.55 -21.98
N ILE A 184 -4.35 -9.92 -22.82
CA ILE A 184 -4.78 -10.43 -24.12
C ILE A 184 -4.26 -9.50 -25.20
N GLU A 185 -3.43 -10.02 -26.09
CA GLU A 185 -2.90 -9.31 -27.25
C GLU A 185 -3.39 -9.98 -28.53
N GLY A 186 -3.86 -9.20 -29.49
CA GLY A 186 -4.45 -9.73 -30.71
C GLY A 186 -4.84 -8.63 -31.67
N LYS A 187 -5.21 -9.01 -32.90
CA LYS A 187 -5.74 -8.08 -33.91
C LYS A 187 -7.26 -8.05 -33.83
N SER A 188 -7.83 -7.29 -32.89
CA SER A 188 -9.29 -7.16 -32.74
C SER A 188 -9.86 -6.02 -33.60
N LYS A 189 -11.02 -6.25 -34.24
CA LYS A 189 -11.79 -5.21 -34.95
C LYS A 189 -12.72 -4.39 -34.05
N GLN A 190 -13.01 -4.85 -32.83
CA GLN A 190 -13.85 -4.15 -31.85
C GLN A 190 -13.34 -4.43 -30.43
N SER A 191 -12.61 -3.48 -29.85
CA SER A 191 -12.32 -3.47 -28.41
C SER A 191 -13.49 -2.81 -27.65
N LYS A 192 -14.69 -3.42 -27.67
CA LYS A 192 -15.69 -3.05 -26.67
C LYS A 192 -15.69 -4.12 -25.58
N PRO A 193 -15.20 -3.82 -24.37
CA PRO A 193 -15.22 -4.78 -23.28
C PRO A 193 -16.67 -5.14 -22.98
N VAL A 194 -17.04 -6.41 -23.16
CA VAL A 194 -18.25 -6.99 -22.58
C VAL A 194 -17.95 -7.35 -21.13
N ALA A 195 -17.48 -6.37 -20.36
CA ALA A 195 -17.52 -6.44 -18.92
C ALA A 195 -18.65 -5.50 -18.52
N ALA A 196 -19.83 -6.07 -18.23
CA ALA A 196 -20.72 -5.35 -17.33
C ALA A 196 -19.87 -5.02 -16.10
N PRO A 197 -19.72 -3.75 -15.68
CA PRO A 197 -19.11 -3.47 -14.39
C PRO A 197 -19.91 -4.30 -13.40
N VAL A 198 -19.25 -5.29 -12.78
CA VAL A 198 -19.87 -6.05 -11.70
C VAL A 198 -20.26 -5.00 -10.69
N VAL A 199 -21.55 -4.68 -10.63
CA VAL A 199 -22.13 -3.82 -9.61
C VAL A 199 -21.92 -4.60 -8.33
N ILE A 200 -20.86 -4.26 -7.61
CA ILE A 200 -20.57 -4.82 -6.30
C ILE A 200 -21.75 -4.37 -5.44
N PRO A 201 -22.65 -5.27 -4.98
CA PRO A 201 -23.58 -4.88 -3.93
C PRO A 201 -22.71 -4.38 -2.78
N SER A 202 -23.08 -3.27 -2.13
CA SER A 202 -22.32 -2.70 -1.03
C SER A 202 -22.18 -3.73 0.11
N SER A 203 -21.19 -4.61 0.02
CA SER A 203 -20.87 -5.58 1.04
C SER A 203 -20.41 -4.79 2.26
N SER A 204 -20.88 -5.17 3.45
CA SER A 204 -20.37 -4.66 4.72
C SER A 204 -18.84 -4.62 4.66
N PRO A 205 -18.15 -3.55 5.10
CA PRO A 205 -16.69 -3.40 5.01
C PRO A 205 -15.93 -4.50 5.79
N GLY A 206 -16.62 -5.19 6.68
CA GLY A 206 -16.14 -6.40 7.34
C GLY A 206 -17.07 -6.82 8.46
N GLY A 207 -16.52 -7.55 9.44
CA GLY A 207 -17.26 -8.03 10.62
C GLY A 207 -16.34 -8.45 11.76
N CYS A 208 -16.91 -8.51 12.97
CA CYS A 208 -16.25 -9.03 14.17
C CYS A 208 -16.92 -10.34 14.59
N GLU A 209 -16.12 -11.29 15.07
CA GLU A 209 -16.60 -12.54 15.66
C GLU A 209 -15.68 -13.00 16.81
N VAL A 210 -16.15 -13.94 17.63
CA VAL A 210 -15.35 -14.57 18.68
C VAL A 210 -14.89 -15.93 18.17
N VAL A 211 -13.58 -16.19 18.26
CA VAL A 211 -12.96 -17.43 17.79
C VAL A 211 -12.01 -18.00 18.85
N ASN A 212 -11.72 -19.30 18.76
CA ASN A 212 -10.80 -19.99 19.67
C ASN A 212 -9.39 -20.18 19.06
N GLY A 213 -9.11 -19.55 17.92
CA GLY A 213 -7.88 -19.75 17.16
C GLY A 213 -7.83 -18.89 15.90
N PRO A 214 -6.80 -19.09 15.05
CA PRO A 214 -6.77 -18.48 13.72
C PRO A 214 -8.02 -18.87 12.92
N LYS A 215 -8.49 -17.98 12.05
CA LYS A 215 -9.71 -18.21 11.25
C LYS A 215 -9.52 -19.36 10.26
N ARG A 216 -8.26 -19.59 9.87
CA ARG A 216 -7.86 -20.60 8.88
C ARG A 216 -6.95 -21.61 9.57
N ASP A 217 -7.25 -22.89 9.37
CA ASP A 217 -6.56 -23.99 10.05
C ASP A 217 -5.05 -24.01 9.82
N GLN A 218 -4.60 -23.56 8.64
CA GLN A 218 -3.19 -23.48 8.27
C GLN A 218 -2.48 -22.19 8.70
N ALA A 219 -3.20 -21.21 9.23
CA ALA A 219 -2.61 -19.93 9.60
C ALA A 219 -2.00 -20.00 11.01
N THR A 220 -0.84 -19.38 11.19
CA THR A 220 -0.22 -19.19 12.51
C THR A 220 -0.39 -17.74 12.94
N LEU A 221 -0.65 -17.50 14.22
CA LEU A 221 -0.78 -16.13 14.74
C LEU A 221 0.58 -15.59 15.16
N GLU A 222 0.96 -14.44 14.63
CA GLU A 222 2.11 -13.64 15.06
C GLU A 222 1.63 -12.55 16.01
N GLN A 223 2.21 -12.51 17.21
CA GLN A 223 1.96 -11.42 18.14
C GLN A 223 2.67 -10.16 17.66
N VAL A 224 1.89 -9.14 17.32
CA VAL A 224 2.43 -7.87 16.82
C VAL A 224 2.55 -6.80 17.89
N ARG A 225 1.76 -6.93 18.95
CA ARG A 225 1.74 -5.96 20.05
C ARG A 225 1.26 -6.63 21.34
N SER A 226 1.82 -6.20 22.46
CA SER A 226 1.36 -6.55 23.81
C SER A 226 1.14 -5.28 24.59
N GLU A 227 0.01 -5.17 25.26
CA GLU A 227 -0.37 -3.97 25.98
C GLU A 227 -0.89 -4.29 27.37
N ARG A 228 -0.62 -3.36 28.28
CA ARG A 228 -1.13 -3.38 29.65
C ARG A 228 -1.63 -1.99 30.01
N LEU A 229 -2.95 -1.87 30.11
CA LEU A 229 -3.61 -0.65 30.52
C LEU A 229 -3.79 -0.64 32.02
N THR A 230 -3.36 0.46 32.65
CA THR A 230 -3.37 0.65 34.09
C THR A 230 -4.14 1.92 34.43
N THR A 231 -4.84 1.92 35.57
CA THR A 231 -5.60 3.10 36.05
C THR A 231 -6.67 3.58 35.05
N LEU A 232 -7.49 2.64 34.56
CA LEU A 232 -8.54 2.92 33.58
C LEU A 232 -9.67 3.78 34.18
N ARG A 233 -10.15 4.72 33.38
CA ARG A 233 -11.31 5.58 33.68
C ARG A 233 -12.23 5.60 32.47
N GLU A 234 -13.50 5.90 32.69
CA GLU A 234 -14.47 6.15 31.62
C GLU A 234 -13.88 7.10 30.55
N GLY A 235 -14.07 6.76 29.27
CA GLY A 235 -13.56 7.52 28.13
C GLY A 235 -12.07 7.30 27.81
N HIS A 236 -11.34 6.51 28.60
CA HIS A 236 -9.95 6.19 28.27
C HIS A 236 -9.90 5.36 26.97
N VAL A 237 -9.10 5.82 26.01
CA VAL A 237 -8.89 5.12 24.74
C VAL A 237 -7.43 4.73 24.59
N PHE A 238 -7.18 3.43 24.46
CA PHE A 238 -5.93 2.93 23.89
C PHE A 238 -6.03 2.95 22.36
N VAL A 239 -4.95 3.29 21.67
CA VAL A 239 -4.86 3.25 20.21
C VAL A 239 -3.58 2.51 19.82
N GLY A 240 -3.69 1.53 18.92
CA GLY A 240 -2.53 0.86 18.34
C GLY A 240 -2.66 0.71 16.84
N TYR A 241 -1.55 0.86 16.11
CA TYR A 241 -1.50 0.68 14.67
C TYR A 241 -0.69 -0.56 14.32
N THR A 242 -1.13 -1.30 13.30
CA THR A 242 -0.36 -2.45 12.82
C THR A 242 -0.71 -2.80 11.39
N PHE A 243 0.27 -3.31 10.66
CA PHE A 243 0.01 -4.00 9.41
C PHE A 243 -0.48 -5.40 9.68
N GLY A 244 -1.57 -5.78 9.02
CA GLY A 244 -2.11 -7.12 9.05
C GLY A 244 -2.58 -7.55 7.68
N GLY A 245 -2.97 -8.82 7.59
CA GLY A 245 -3.80 -9.29 6.50
C GLY A 245 -5.26 -8.86 6.67
N ARG A 246 -6.20 -9.59 6.07
CA ARG A 246 -7.65 -9.37 6.26
C ARG A 246 -8.10 -9.63 7.68
N ASN A 247 -7.35 -10.40 8.45
CA ASN A 247 -7.72 -10.76 9.80
C ASN A 247 -6.80 -10.10 10.82
N LEU A 248 -7.41 -9.50 11.84
CA LEU A 248 -6.71 -9.02 13.02
C LEU A 248 -7.38 -9.58 14.27
N TYR A 249 -6.56 -9.95 15.25
CA TYR A 249 -6.98 -10.66 16.43
C TYR A 249 -6.62 -9.87 17.67
N LEU A 250 -7.49 -9.87 18.68
CA LEU A 250 -7.20 -9.34 20.00
C LEU A 250 -7.53 -10.41 21.04
N ARG A 251 -6.58 -10.72 21.92
CA ARG A 251 -6.77 -11.68 23.01
C ARG A 251 -6.51 -11.00 24.35
N LEU A 252 -7.45 -11.14 25.27
CA LEU A 252 -7.26 -10.76 26.67
C LEU A 252 -6.42 -11.82 27.40
N HIS A 253 -5.51 -11.39 28.27
CA HIS A 253 -4.74 -12.32 29.11
C HIS A 253 -5.53 -12.84 30.31
N SER A 254 -6.54 -12.11 30.75
CA SER A 254 -7.36 -12.44 31.92
C SER A 254 -8.80 -12.02 31.67
N PRO A 255 -9.78 -12.70 32.29
CA PRO A 255 -11.17 -12.24 32.27
C PRO A 255 -11.28 -10.83 32.79
N LEU A 256 -12.17 -10.04 32.17
CA LEU A 256 -12.43 -8.70 32.65
C LEU A 256 -13.11 -8.75 34.03
N PRO A 257 -12.81 -7.81 34.94
CA PRO A 257 -13.47 -7.74 36.22
C PRO A 257 -14.98 -7.44 36.05
N PRO A 258 -15.84 -7.90 36.97
CA PRO A 258 -17.27 -7.63 36.91
C PRO A 258 -17.56 -6.14 36.75
N GLY A 259 -18.41 -5.82 35.78
CA GLY A 259 -18.80 -4.45 35.45
C GLY A 259 -17.88 -3.75 34.47
N ALA A 260 -16.73 -4.31 34.04
CA ALA A 260 -15.87 -3.71 33.01
C ALA A 260 -16.52 -3.67 31.63
N PHE A 261 -16.88 -2.45 31.21
CA PHE A 261 -17.38 -2.17 29.88
C PHE A 261 -16.21 -1.71 29.00
N LEU A 262 -15.56 -2.68 28.35
CA LEU A 262 -14.50 -2.42 27.39
C LEU A 262 -14.95 -2.84 26.00
N THR A 263 -14.81 -1.93 25.04
CA THR A 263 -15.08 -2.24 23.63
C THR A 263 -13.77 -2.19 22.86
N ALA A 264 -13.50 -3.20 22.03
CA ALA A 264 -12.51 -3.10 20.97
C ALA A 264 -13.19 -2.63 19.69
N ARG A 265 -12.70 -1.53 19.11
CA ARG A 265 -13.10 -1.02 17.81
C ARG A 265 -11.97 -1.25 16.82
N PHE A 266 -12.28 -1.90 15.71
CA PHE A 266 -11.31 -2.23 14.67
C PHE A 266 -11.57 -1.35 13.46
N PHE A 267 -10.53 -0.67 13.02
CA PHE A 267 -10.55 0.16 11.83
C PHE A 267 -9.50 -0.30 10.85
N SER A 268 -9.76 -0.09 9.57
CA SER A 268 -8.82 -0.43 8.51
C SER A 268 -8.81 0.63 7.42
N LYS A 269 -7.70 0.70 6.69
CA LYS A 269 -7.56 1.47 5.46
C LYS A 269 -6.49 0.85 4.56
N PRO A 270 -6.49 1.15 3.25
CA PRO A 270 -5.33 0.85 2.41
C PRO A 270 -4.10 1.63 2.86
N TYR A 271 -2.92 1.12 2.53
CA TYR A 271 -1.68 1.85 2.73
C TYR A 271 -1.73 3.19 1.98
N GLY A 272 -1.52 4.28 2.70
CA GLY A 272 -1.60 5.64 2.17
C GLY A 272 -2.36 6.59 3.09
N GLU A 273 -2.81 7.69 2.52
CA GLU A 273 -3.34 8.84 3.25
C GLU A 273 -4.82 8.74 3.61
N GLN A 274 -5.52 7.70 3.15
CA GLN A 274 -6.97 7.62 3.32
C GLN A 274 -7.36 7.61 4.80
N ALA A 275 -8.58 8.06 5.09
CA ALA A 275 -9.13 7.94 6.44
C ALA A 275 -9.37 6.48 6.80
N PHE A 276 -9.20 6.15 8.08
CA PHE A 276 -9.60 4.86 8.63
C PHE A 276 -11.12 4.71 8.57
N GLN A 277 -11.57 3.51 8.17
CA GLN A 277 -12.96 3.11 8.22
C GLN A 277 -13.16 2.11 9.36
N GLU A 278 -14.18 2.33 10.19
CA GLU A 278 -14.57 1.34 11.20
C GLU A 278 -15.09 0.09 10.49
N ILE A 279 -14.45 -1.04 10.77
CA ILE A 279 -14.80 -2.35 10.22
C ILE A 279 -15.83 -3.02 11.11
N CYS A 280 -15.57 -3.03 12.41
CA CYS A 280 -16.47 -3.58 13.40
C CYS A 280 -16.08 -3.15 14.82
N ARG A 281 -16.96 -3.46 15.78
CA ARG A 281 -16.75 -3.29 17.22
C ARG A 281 -17.20 -4.54 17.96
N ILE A 282 -16.54 -4.85 19.06
CA ILE A 282 -16.87 -6.01 19.90
C ILE A 282 -16.72 -5.66 21.38
N ASP A 283 -17.71 -6.07 22.17
CA ASP A 283 -17.67 -5.95 23.63
C ASP A 283 -16.75 -7.04 24.20
N LEU A 284 -15.64 -6.62 24.78
CA LEU A 284 -14.61 -7.51 25.32
C LEU A 284 -15.07 -8.24 26.59
N SER A 285 -16.14 -7.78 27.24
CA SER A 285 -16.73 -8.47 28.39
C SER A 285 -17.41 -9.79 28.01
N THR A 286 -17.71 -9.97 26.73
CA THR A 286 -18.29 -11.21 26.20
C THR A 286 -17.26 -12.33 25.99
N LEU A 287 -15.97 -12.03 26.13
CA LEU A 287 -14.88 -12.99 25.90
C LEU A 287 -14.58 -13.83 27.14
N SER A 288 -14.57 -15.15 26.97
CA SER A 288 -14.09 -16.14 27.92
C SER A 288 -12.56 -16.25 27.89
N ALA A 289 -11.87 -15.19 28.33
CA ALA A 289 -10.42 -15.14 28.37
C ALA A 289 -9.80 -16.24 29.27
N PRO A 290 -8.60 -16.76 28.93
CA PRO A 290 -7.73 -16.37 27.81
C PRO A 290 -8.01 -17.15 26.51
N HIS A 291 -9.07 -17.95 26.46
CA HIS A 291 -9.34 -18.84 25.34
C HIS A 291 -9.96 -18.12 24.15
N ASP A 292 -10.96 -17.28 24.41
CA ASP A 292 -11.66 -16.51 23.39
C ASP A 292 -10.77 -15.40 22.82
N ILE A 293 -10.84 -15.23 21.50
CA ILE A 293 -10.12 -14.21 20.74
C ILE A 293 -11.15 -13.40 19.96
N ALA A 294 -11.09 -12.08 20.10
CA ALA A 294 -11.83 -11.18 19.22
C ALA A 294 -11.16 -11.15 17.85
N LEU A 295 -11.89 -11.50 16.80
CA LEU A 295 -11.44 -11.48 15.41
C LEU A 295 -12.17 -10.37 14.67
N ALA A 296 -11.44 -9.48 14.02
CA ALA A 296 -11.93 -8.57 12.99
C ALA A 296 -11.53 -9.08 11.60
N THR A 297 -12.49 -9.22 10.69
CA THR A 297 -12.28 -9.64 9.30
C THR A 297 -12.63 -8.52 8.34
N LEU A 298 -11.70 -8.14 7.46
CA LEU A 298 -11.94 -7.26 6.32
C LEU A 298 -12.50 -8.07 5.14
N THR A 299 -13.62 -7.62 4.58
CA THR A 299 -14.25 -8.22 3.40
C THR A 299 -13.87 -7.49 2.12
N GLU A 300 -13.35 -6.25 2.21
CA GLU A 300 -12.96 -5.49 1.03
C GLU A 300 -11.70 -6.08 0.37
N GLU A 301 -11.93 -6.72 -0.77
CA GLU A 301 -10.89 -7.47 -1.48
C GLU A 301 -9.83 -6.61 -2.17
N ARG A 302 -10.05 -5.30 -2.27
CA ARG A 302 -9.17 -4.34 -2.95
C ARG A 302 -8.06 -3.80 -2.07
N ILE A 303 -8.14 -4.00 -0.76
CA ILE A 303 -7.15 -3.50 0.18
C ILE A 303 -6.10 -4.59 0.38
N PHE A 304 -4.93 -4.39 -0.24
CA PHE A 304 -3.76 -5.23 -0.04
C PHE A 304 -2.99 -4.74 1.18
N ASN A 305 -2.60 -5.65 2.08
CA ASN A 305 -1.87 -5.35 3.32
C ASN A 305 -2.46 -4.15 4.08
N PRO A 306 -3.74 -4.24 4.50
CA PRO A 306 -4.40 -3.17 5.23
C PRO A 306 -3.57 -2.70 6.42
N LEU A 307 -3.61 -1.39 6.62
CA LEU A 307 -3.19 -0.81 7.88
C LEU A 307 -4.38 -0.83 8.82
N TRP A 308 -4.22 -1.49 9.95
CA TRP A 308 -5.22 -1.57 10.99
C TRP A 308 -4.95 -0.54 12.09
N ARG A 309 -6.04 0.02 12.62
CA ARG A 309 -6.06 0.77 13.87
C ARG A 309 -7.00 0.04 14.82
N VAL A 310 -6.50 -0.33 15.98
CA VAL A 310 -7.29 -0.93 17.05
C VAL A 310 -7.44 0.10 18.15
N GLU A 311 -8.68 0.35 18.55
CA GLU A 311 -8.98 1.16 19.71
C GLU A 311 -9.61 0.29 20.79
N VAL A 312 -9.06 0.34 22.00
CA VAL A 312 -9.71 -0.27 23.18
C VAL A 312 -10.24 0.86 24.05
N VAL A 313 -11.56 0.95 24.14
CA VAL A 313 -12.29 2.06 24.75
C VAL A 313 -12.93 1.60 26.05
N VAL A 314 -12.78 2.40 27.11
CA VAL A 314 -13.57 2.26 28.34
C VAL A 314 -14.89 3.00 28.15
N GLU A 315 -15.99 2.24 28.01
CA GLU A 315 -17.32 2.77 27.71
C GLU A 315 -17.95 3.52 28.89
N PRO A 316 -18.95 4.39 28.63
CA PRO A 316 -19.70 5.07 29.67
C PRO A 316 -20.33 4.13 30.69
N GLY A 317 -20.22 4.48 31.98
CA GLY A 317 -20.69 3.60 33.06
C GLY A 317 -19.69 2.51 33.47
N GLY A 318 -18.52 2.43 32.81
CA GLY A 318 -17.37 1.68 33.30
C GLY A 318 -16.89 2.27 34.63
N ALA A 319 -17.07 1.53 35.73
CA ALA A 319 -16.45 1.89 37.01
C ALA A 319 -14.95 2.13 36.80
N SER A 320 -14.34 3.09 37.50
CA SER A 320 -12.87 3.20 37.48
C SER A 320 -12.27 1.91 38.01
N TYR A 321 -11.69 1.08 37.14
CA TYR A 321 -11.09 -0.18 37.55
C TYR A 321 -9.69 0.09 38.10
N ALA A 322 -9.47 -0.37 39.33
CA ALA A 322 -8.15 -0.39 39.93
C ALA A 322 -7.28 -1.55 39.42
N LYS A 323 -7.83 -2.45 38.61
CA LYS A 323 -7.10 -3.61 38.06
C LYS A 323 -6.65 -3.32 36.63
N ASP A 324 -5.44 -3.78 36.35
CA ASP A 324 -4.82 -3.67 35.04
C ASP A 324 -5.50 -4.62 34.05
N VAL A 325 -5.58 -4.18 32.80
CA VAL A 325 -6.09 -4.97 31.68
C VAL A 325 -4.94 -5.22 30.73
N SER A 326 -4.59 -6.48 30.53
CA SER A 326 -3.56 -6.88 29.58
C SER A 326 -4.15 -7.64 28.41
N PHE A 327 -3.69 -7.29 27.21
CA PHE A 327 -4.11 -7.94 25.97
C PHE A 327 -2.99 -7.94 24.95
N ASP A 328 -3.09 -8.85 23.99
CA ASP A 328 -2.21 -8.89 22.83
C ASP A 328 -3.03 -8.67 21.56
N ILE A 329 -2.37 -8.08 20.57
CA ILE A 329 -2.87 -8.00 19.20
C ILE A 329 -2.05 -8.98 18.37
N TYR A 330 -2.73 -9.81 17.60
CA TYR A 330 -2.12 -10.75 16.65
C TYR A 330 -2.58 -10.48 15.24
N ARG A 331 -1.75 -10.87 14.29
CA ARG A 331 -2.10 -11.03 12.88
C ARG A 331 -1.81 -12.45 12.46
N GLU A 332 -2.35 -12.85 11.31
CA GLU A 332 -1.89 -14.08 10.66
C GLU A 332 -0.46 -13.83 10.12
N LEU A 333 0.47 -14.72 10.50
CA LEU A 333 1.85 -14.68 10.06
C LEU A 333 1.90 -14.93 8.55
N ASP A 334 2.52 -14.01 7.84
CA ASP A 334 2.90 -14.21 6.45
C ASP A 334 4.26 -14.90 6.41
N PRO A 335 4.36 -16.18 5.99
CA PRO A 335 5.63 -16.88 5.86
C PRO A 335 6.57 -16.23 4.84
N GLU A 336 6.06 -15.36 3.95
CA GLU A 336 6.83 -14.63 2.93
C GLU A 336 7.21 -13.19 3.34
N ARG A 337 6.68 -12.68 4.46
CA ARG A 337 7.12 -11.39 4.99
C ARG A 337 8.52 -11.58 5.54
N GLN A 338 9.53 -11.21 4.73
CA GLN A 338 10.88 -11.00 5.23
C GLN A 338 10.76 -10.21 6.54
N SER A 339 11.35 -10.74 7.62
CA SER A 339 11.35 -10.17 8.96
C SER A 339 12.00 -8.77 9.07
N ALA A 340 12.08 -8.03 7.96
CA ALA A 340 12.85 -6.82 7.75
C ALA A 340 12.04 -5.52 7.93
N VAL A 341 10.85 -5.57 8.51
CA VAL A 341 10.34 -4.37 9.22
C VAL A 341 10.00 -4.80 10.63
N GLU A 342 11.03 -4.99 11.44
CA GLU A 342 10.91 -4.86 12.89
C GLU A 342 10.13 -3.58 13.19
N GLY A 343 8.90 -3.71 13.69
CA GLY A 343 8.24 -2.73 14.58
C GLY A 343 8.02 -1.29 14.10
N GLY A 344 8.43 -0.89 12.90
CA GLY A 344 8.19 0.44 12.36
C GLY A 344 6.72 0.58 11.99
N GLU A 345 5.94 1.28 12.83
CA GLU A 345 4.63 1.77 12.41
C GLU A 345 4.83 2.58 11.13
N ALA A 346 3.99 2.32 10.12
CA ALA A 346 4.11 3.08 8.88
C ALA A 346 3.76 4.54 9.16
N PRO A 347 4.57 5.50 8.67
CA PRO A 347 4.22 6.92 8.71
C PRO A 347 2.81 7.19 8.14
N ALA A 348 2.35 6.35 7.21
CA ALA A 348 1.00 6.39 6.64
C ALA A 348 -0.12 6.22 7.68
N ALA A 349 0.11 5.55 8.83
CA ALA A 349 -0.84 5.44 9.94
C ALA A 349 -1.33 6.80 10.43
N TYR A 350 -0.45 7.79 10.34
CA TYR A 350 -0.67 9.11 10.89
C TYR A 350 -1.24 10.12 9.91
N LEU A 351 -1.72 9.67 8.74
CA LEU A 351 -2.43 10.49 7.75
C LEU A 351 -3.87 9.98 7.57
N CYS A 352 -4.86 10.83 7.80
CA CYS A 352 -6.29 10.52 7.67
C CYS A 352 -7.00 11.55 6.80
N VAL A 353 -6.51 11.68 5.59
CA VAL A 353 -6.95 12.60 4.56
C VAL A 353 -8.12 11.97 3.83
N LYS A 354 -9.32 12.59 3.90
CA LYS A 354 -10.38 12.23 2.95
C LYS A 354 -9.98 12.82 1.60
N PRO A 355 -10.07 12.08 0.49
CA PRO A 355 -9.64 12.56 -0.82
C PRO A 355 -10.31 13.90 -1.12
N LEU A 356 -9.52 14.98 -1.02
CA LEU A 356 -9.94 16.29 -1.46
C LEU A 356 -9.98 16.20 -2.98
N GLY A 357 -11.16 16.42 -3.57
CA GLY A 357 -11.33 16.45 -5.02
C GLY A 357 -10.25 17.33 -5.65
N ARG A 358 -9.66 16.89 -6.76
CA ARG A 358 -8.48 17.46 -7.47
C ARG A 358 -8.34 18.98 -7.24
N GLY A 359 -7.66 19.36 -6.16
CA GLY A 359 -7.52 20.75 -5.74
C GLY A 359 -6.47 21.45 -6.59
N ILE A 360 -6.73 22.73 -6.86
CA ILE A 360 -5.90 23.61 -7.66
C ILE A 360 -4.54 23.81 -6.97
N VAL A 361 -3.48 23.73 -7.77
CA VAL A 361 -2.09 23.94 -7.38
C VAL A 361 -1.89 25.42 -7.01
N ILE A 362 -1.64 25.73 -5.74
CA ILE A 362 -1.23 27.06 -5.29
C ILE A 362 0.30 27.15 -5.41
N LYS A 363 0.79 28.17 -6.13
CA LYS A 363 2.22 28.50 -6.22
C LYS A 363 2.54 29.53 -5.14
N SER A 364 3.64 29.26 -4.41
CA SER A 364 4.28 30.04 -3.32
C SER A 364 3.70 29.89 -1.91
N ALA A 365 4.54 29.36 -1.00
CA ALA A 365 4.43 29.56 0.43
C ALA A 365 5.20 30.84 0.84
N SER A 366 4.65 31.64 1.76
CA SER A 366 5.17 32.95 2.14
C SER A 366 5.88 33.00 3.49
N ASP A 367 5.72 32.00 4.38
CA ASP A 367 6.10 32.13 5.79
C ASP A 367 6.85 30.94 6.42
N GLY A 368 7.32 31.17 7.66
CA GLY A 368 8.51 30.61 8.31
C GLY A 368 8.57 29.10 8.63
N PHE A 369 7.54 28.29 8.40
CA PHE A 369 7.69 26.82 8.40
C PHE A 369 8.00 26.33 6.99
N ALA A 370 7.10 26.61 6.04
CA ALA A 370 7.11 26.11 4.66
C ALA A 370 8.31 26.57 3.79
N SER A 371 9.19 27.41 4.34
CA SER A 371 10.40 27.93 3.70
C SER A 371 11.72 27.52 4.40
N VAL A 372 11.66 26.74 5.48
CA VAL A 372 12.82 26.28 6.24
C VAL A 372 13.41 25.01 5.62
N PRO A 373 14.67 25.04 5.12
CA PRO A 373 15.29 23.87 4.50
C PRO A 373 15.96 22.93 5.50
N VAL A 374 16.39 23.46 6.67
CA VAL A 374 17.10 22.72 7.71
C VAL A 374 16.49 23.03 9.06
N LEU A 375 16.25 21.98 9.83
CA LEU A 375 15.61 22.04 11.13
C LEU A 375 16.51 21.49 12.22
N SER A 376 16.67 22.19 13.35
CA SER A 376 17.52 21.73 14.44
C SER A 376 16.69 21.35 15.66
N ILE A 377 16.96 20.18 16.23
CA ILE A 377 16.30 19.64 17.41
C ILE A 377 17.38 19.16 18.38
N GLU A 378 17.22 19.51 19.64
CA GLU A 378 18.00 19.01 20.76
C GLU A 378 17.06 18.27 21.71
N ILE A 379 17.45 17.06 22.07
CA ILE A 379 16.79 16.29 23.12
C ILE A 379 17.58 16.56 24.40
N ASP A 380 16.93 17.10 25.44
CA ASP A 380 17.61 17.31 26.71
C ASP A 380 17.81 15.98 27.44
N HIS A 381 19.00 15.39 27.23
CA HIS A 381 19.43 14.13 27.86
C HIS A 381 19.78 14.28 29.35
N ASN A 382 19.90 15.51 29.88
CA ASN A 382 20.25 15.73 31.29
C ASN A 382 19.10 15.38 32.24
N ALA A 383 17.88 15.24 31.71
CA ALA A 383 16.84 14.53 32.41
C ALA A 383 17.21 13.03 32.43
N SER A 384 17.68 12.55 33.58
CA SER A 384 18.15 11.19 33.88
C SER A 384 17.05 10.10 33.78
N THR A 385 16.26 10.09 32.71
CA THR A 385 14.92 9.51 32.70
C THR A 385 14.59 8.70 31.44
N LEU A 386 15.42 8.79 30.39
CA LEU A 386 15.27 7.96 29.20
C LEU A 386 15.76 6.54 29.47
N ALA A 387 14.99 5.54 29.02
CA ALA A 387 15.42 4.15 29.05
C ALA A 387 16.63 3.91 28.11
N PRO A 388 17.45 2.87 28.33
CA PRO A 388 18.55 2.53 27.42
C PRO A 388 18.06 2.36 25.98
N GLY A 389 18.69 3.06 25.04
CA GLY A 389 18.29 3.05 23.62
C GLY A 389 17.05 3.87 23.27
N ALA A 390 16.36 4.46 24.26
CA ALA A 390 15.16 5.27 24.01
C ALA A 390 15.47 6.56 23.23
N ALA A 391 16.64 7.17 23.43
CA ALA A 391 17.04 8.37 22.70
C ALA A 391 17.04 8.16 21.17
N GLU A 392 17.56 7.03 20.70
CA GLU A 392 17.53 6.68 19.27
C GLU A 392 16.10 6.45 18.78
N ARG A 393 15.26 5.78 19.56
CA ARG A 393 13.86 5.55 19.18
C ARG A 393 13.06 6.85 19.11
N VAL A 394 13.23 7.73 20.10
CA VAL A 394 12.62 9.08 20.11
C VAL A 394 13.10 9.88 18.89
N ARG A 395 14.38 9.77 18.53
CA ARG A 395 14.93 10.38 17.32
C ARG A 395 14.22 9.87 16.06
N GLN A 396 14.09 8.55 15.89
CA GLN A 396 13.36 7.97 14.76
C GLN A 396 11.89 8.41 14.72
N MET A 397 11.25 8.57 15.88
CA MET A 397 9.86 9.05 15.97
C MET A 397 9.72 10.53 15.60
N LEU A 398 10.69 11.37 15.98
CA LEU A 398 10.76 12.76 15.54
C LEU A 398 10.89 12.84 14.01
N LEU A 399 11.85 12.10 13.43
CA LEU A 399 12.04 12.02 11.98
C LEU A 399 10.76 11.58 11.26
N THR A 400 10.06 10.58 11.81
CA THR A 400 8.77 10.12 11.29
C THR A 400 7.71 11.22 11.36
N ALA A 401 7.57 11.90 12.50
CA ALA A 401 6.62 13.00 12.66
C ALA A 401 6.87 14.14 11.64
N MET A 402 8.13 14.51 11.43
CA MET A 402 8.51 15.50 10.43
C MET A 402 8.21 15.05 9.01
N ALA A 403 8.47 13.78 8.67
CA ALA A 403 8.13 13.22 7.37
C ALA A 403 6.61 13.26 7.11
N VAL A 404 5.80 12.94 8.13
CA VAL A 404 4.34 13.02 8.08
C VAL A 404 3.86 14.45 7.87
N TRP A 405 4.39 15.43 8.60
CA TRP A 405 4.00 16.84 8.44
C TRP A 405 4.46 17.44 7.11
N ARG A 406 5.69 17.14 6.68
CA ARG A 406 6.17 17.49 5.34
C ARG A 406 5.25 16.92 4.27
N ARG A 407 4.80 15.68 4.45
CA ARG A 407 3.82 15.06 3.54
C ARG A 407 2.46 15.76 3.57
N ALA A 408 1.97 16.09 4.76
CA ALA A 408 0.68 16.76 4.94
C ALA A 408 0.66 18.19 4.37
N CYS A 409 1.81 18.84 4.25
CA CYS A 409 1.91 20.20 3.75
C CYS A 409 1.75 20.30 2.23
N THR A 410 0.50 20.42 1.78
CA THR A 410 0.14 20.52 0.34
C THR A 410 0.67 21.77 -0.36
N THR A 411 1.04 22.80 0.39
CA THR A 411 1.59 24.07 -0.12
C THR A 411 3.11 24.17 0.05
N CYS A 412 3.75 23.20 0.71
CA CYS A 412 5.19 23.22 0.91
C CYS A 412 5.93 22.94 -0.41
N VAL A 413 6.93 23.76 -0.68
CA VAL A 413 7.88 23.53 -1.76
C VAL A 413 8.75 22.33 -1.43
N LEU A 414 9.35 21.73 -2.46
CA LEU A 414 10.18 20.53 -2.29
C LEU A 414 11.33 20.71 -1.29
N GLU A 415 11.85 21.94 -1.23
CA GLU A 415 12.96 22.41 -0.40
C GLU A 415 12.66 22.45 1.09
N HIS A 416 11.39 22.27 1.45
CA HIS A 416 10.95 22.34 2.82
C HIS A 416 11.40 21.09 3.59
N LEU A 417 12.08 21.31 4.71
CA LEU A 417 12.65 20.27 5.58
C LEU A 417 13.44 19.21 4.79
N LEU A 418 14.34 19.63 3.90
CA LEU A 418 15.24 18.68 3.24
C LEU A 418 16.16 18.00 4.25
N PHE A 419 16.53 18.73 5.29
CA PHE A 419 17.41 18.25 6.34
C PHE A 419 16.85 18.48 7.73
N VAL A 420 17.23 17.57 8.62
CA VAL A 420 16.98 17.67 10.04
C VAL A 420 18.28 17.38 10.76
N VAL A 421 18.61 18.19 11.75
CA VAL A 421 19.70 17.97 12.69
C VAL A 421 19.08 17.60 14.03
N ILE A 422 19.41 16.42 14.57
CA ILE A 422 18.99 16.00 15.91
C ILE A 422 20.23 15.67 16.73
N ASP A 423 20.43 16.38 17.84
CA ASP A 423 21.62 16.24 18.70
C ASP A 423 22.95 16.36 17.93
N GLY A 424 22.98 17.23 16.91
CA GLY A 424 24.15 17.44 16.04
C GLY A 424 24.32 16.41 14.91
N GLN A 425 23.53 15.33 14.89
CA GLN A 425 23.52 14.38 13.77
C GLN A 425 22.61 14.89 12.65
N LEU A 426 23.14 14.97 11.43
CA LEU A 426 22.41 15.38 10.24
C LEU A 426 21.65 14.21 9.61
N TYR A 427 20.46 14.50 9.10
CA TYR A 427 19.60 13.59 8.36
C TYR A 427 19.10 14.27 7.08
N SER A 428 18.91 13.51 6.00
CA SER A 428 18.20 13.99 4.81
C SER A 428 17.09 13.06 4.39
N ILE A 429 16.11 13.62 3.67
CA ILE A 429 15.00 12.85 3.13
C ILE A 429 15.29 12.32 1.72
N GLY A 430 15.20 10.99 1.52
CA GLY A 430 15.42 10.35 0.21
C GLY A 430 16.71 10.80 -0.49
N ASP A 431 16.64 10.99 -1.81
CA ASP A 431 17.78 11.45 -2.63
C ASP A 431 17.99 12.98 -2.60
N ALA A 432 17.33 13.71 -1.70
CA ALA A 432 17.36 15.17 -1.64
C ALA A 432 18.78 15.73 -1.62
N ALA A 433 19.66 15.13 -0.83
CA ALA A 433 21.04 15.57 -0.69
C ALA A 433 21.78 15.48 -2.03
N ALA A 434 21.66 14.34 -2.72
CA ALA A 434 22.30 14.13 -4.02
C ALA A 434 21.80 15.12 -5.08
N ALA A 435 20.54 15.51 -4.97
CA ALA A 435 19.89 16.42 -5.89
C ALA A 435 20.41 17.88 -5.77
N LEU A 436 20.88 18.30 -4.60
CA LEU A 436 21.40 19.65 -4.35
C LEU A 436 22.76 19.96 -4.99
N VAL A 437 23.52 18.91 -5.32
CA VAL A 437 24.88 19.00 -5.89
C VAL A 437 24.93 18.67 -7.38
N GLN A 438 23.78 18.37 -7.99
CA GLN A 438 23.68 18.16 -9.43
C GLN A 438 23.67 19.51 -10.16
N THR A 439 24.62 19.68 -11.08
CA THR A 439 24.76 20.87 -11.94
C THR A 439 23.93 20.77 -13.22
N ALA A 440 23.39 19.59 -13.53
CA ALA A 440 22.51 19.39 -14.67
C ALA A 440 21.10 19.87 -14.30
N PRO A 441 20.38 20.57 -15.20
CA PRO A 441 18.98 20.86 -14.98
C PRO A 441 18.25 19.54 -14.80
N VAL A 442 17.70 19.32 -13.60
CA VAL A 442 16.75 18.24 -13.35
C VAL A 442 15.68 18.36 -14.45
N MET A 443 15.52 17.32 -15.27
CA MET A 443 14.64 17.37 -16.44
C MET A 443 13.24 17.81 -16.03
N THR A 444 12.84 19.07 -16.29
CA THR A 444 11.57 19.68 -15.87
C THR A 444 10.33 19.18 -16.65
N GLY A 445 10.33 17.91 -17.06
CA GLY A 445 9.20 17.29 -17.74
C GLY A 445 8.16 16.75 -16.75
N PRO A 446 6.85 16.77 -17.10
CA PRO A 446 5.86 16.01 -16.36
C PRO A 446 6.23 14.51 -16.41
N PRO A 447 6.10 13.75 -15.30
CA PRO A 447 6.36 12.32 -15.29
C PRO A 447 5.49 11.61 -16.33
N ARG A 448 6.04 10.65 -17.07
CA ARG A 448 5.25 9.85 -18.02
C ARG A 448 4.44 8.84 -17.23
N LEU A 449 3.25 8.50 -17.74
CA LEU A 449 2.41 7.48 -17.14
C LEU A 449 3.17 6.13 -17.15
N GLY A 450 3.54 5.62 -15.98
CA GLY A 450 4.30 4.37 -15.84
C GLY A 450 5.79 4.51 -15.50
N ASP A 451 6.32 5.73 -15.37
CA ASP A 451 7.63 5.92 -14.76
C ASP A 451 7.53 5.50 -13.27
N PRO A 452 8.50 4.73 -12.71
CA PRO A 452 8.59 4.60 -11.27
C PRO A 452 8.67 6.03 -10.73
N VAL A 453 7.79 6.37 -9.79
CA VAL A 453 7.78 7.68 -9.13
C VAL A 453 9.03 7.78 -8.27
N LEU A 454 10.19 7.90 -8.92
CA LEU A 454 11.37 8.46 -8.30
C LEU A 454 10.96 9.87 -7.89
N PRO A 455 11.40 10.33 -6.71
CA PRO A 455 11.23 11.72 -6.29
C PRO A 455 12.08 12.60 -7.20
N THR A 456 11.63 12.79 -8.44
CA THR A 456 12.20 13.81 -9.28
C THR A 456 11.85 15.11 -8.60
N LEU A 457 12.83 16.00 -8.43
CA LEU A 457 12.59 17.33 -7.89
C LEU A 457 11.59 18.18 -8.72
N ASN A 458 10.99 17.59 -9.76
CA ASN A 458 9.96 18.16 -10.62
C ASN A 458 8.53 18.02 -10.08
N SER A 459 8.30 17.24 -9.02
CA SER A 459 7.08 17.45 -8.24
C SER A 459 7.23 18.79 -7.53
N TYR A 460 6.52 19.82 -7.99
CA TYR A 460 6.55 21.18 -7.41
C TYR A 460 6.17 21.25 -5.91
N GLN A 461 5.86 20.12 -5.26
CA GLN A 461 5.35 20.03 -3.90
C GLN A 461 5.97 18.83 -3.19
N ALA A 462 6.36 19.04 -1.93
CA ALA A 462 6.80 17.96 -1.05
C ALA A 462 5.64 17.01 -0.66
N GLY A 463 4.40 17.50 -0.70
CA GLY A 463 3.23 16.84 -0.11
C GLY A 463 2.30 16.06 -1.05
N THR A 464 2.57 15.93 -2.35
CA THR A 464 1.62 15.27 -3.27
C THR A 464 2.21 14.08 -4.05
N ARG A 465 1.47 12.96 -4.02
CA ARG A 465 1.61 11.76 -4.89
C ARG A 465 2.89 10.92 -4.78
N THR A 466 3.86 11.31 -3.96
CA THR A 466 5.02 10.47 -3.60
C THR A 466 4.75 9.62 -2.33
N PRO A 467 5.45 8.50 -2.11
CA PRO A 467 5.46 7.82 -0.80
C PRO A 467 5.96 8.74 0.32
N ILE A 468 5.67 8.40 1.58
CA ILE A 468 6.29 9.10 2.71
C ILE A 468 7.73 8.63 2.81
N GLU A 469 8.65 9.49 2.41
CA GLU A 469 10.09 9.24 2.50
C GLU A 469 10.54 9.36 3.95
N VAL A 470 11.40 8.44 4.37
CA VAL A 470 12.00 8.44 5.70
C VAL A 470 13.29 9.25 5.63
N TYR A 471 13.61 9.94 6.71
CA TYR A 471 14.90 10.60 6.84
C TYR A 471 15.99 9.58 7.16
N GLU A 472 17.08 9.66 6.44
CA GLU A 472 18.24 8.80 6.60
C GLU A 472 19.42 9.59 7.17
N PRO A 473 20.23 8.98 8.05
CA PRO A 473 21.40 9.65 8.62
C PRO A 473 22.41 9.98 7.52
N LEU A 474 22.85 11.24 7.49
CA LEU A 474 23.96 11.67 6.67
C LEU A 474 25.21 11.83 7.53
N PRO A 475 26.29 11.07 7.26
CA PRO A 475 27.52 11.23 7.99
C PRO A 475 28.13 12.62 7.73
N PRO A 476 28.81 13.24 8.71
CA PRO A 476 29.45 14.55 8.52
C PRO A 476 30.45 14.61 7.35
N ASN A 477 31.06 13.46 7.02
CA ASN A 477 32.01 13.31 5.91
C ASN A 477 31.35 12.84 4.60
N ASP A 478 30.02 12.95 4.48
CA ASP A 478 29.33 12.54 3.28
C ASP A 478 29.87 13.31 2.04
N PRO A 479 30.25 12.63 0.94
CA PRO A 479 30.78 13.28 -0.25
C PRO A 479 29.86 14.37 -0.83
N ILE A 480 28.54 14.23 -0.66
CA ILE A 480 27.56 15.21 -1.09
C ILE A 480 27.70 16.49 -0.28
N ILE A 481 27.81 16.39 1.04
CA ILE A 481 27.99 17.56 1.91
C ILE A 481 29.34 18.22 1.65
N GLN A 482 30.40 17.44 1.49
CA GLN A 482 31.72 17.97 1.12
C GLN A 482 31.68 18.72 -0.20
N ARG A 483 30.98 18.18 -1.21
CA ARG A 483 30.80 18.83 -2.50
C ARG A 483 29.98 20.11 -2.38
N LEU A 484 28.86 20.08 -1.65
CA LEU A 484 28.04 21.27 -1.41
C LEU A 484 28.85 22.39 -0.73
N CYS A 485 29.66 22.05 0.26
CA CYS A 485 30.54 22.99 0.96
C CYS A 485 31.70 23.50 0.08
N ALA A 486 32.17 22.71 -0.88
CA ALA A 486 33.30 23.06 -1.75
C ALA A 486 32.89 23.86 -3.00
N MET A 487 31.62 23.80 -3.42
CA MET A 487 31.13 24.51 -4.61
C MET A 487 31.10 26.03 -4.42
N ASP A 488 31.44 26.75 -5.49
CA ASP A 488 31.38 28.21 -5.51
C ASP A 488 29.94 28.70 -5.37
N ALA A 489 29.74 29.79 -4.60
CA ALA A 489 28.41 30.33 -4.32
C ALA A 489 27.62 30.67 -5.60
N SER A 490 28.30 31.12 -6.66
CA SER A 490 27.71 31.45 -7.95
C SER A 490 27.23 30.23 -8.75
N GLN A 491 27.66 29.04 -8.39
CA GLN A 491 27.27 27.77 -9.03
C GLN A 491 26.12 27.09 -8.31
N LEU A 492 25.77 27.56 -7.11
CA LEU A 492 24.74 26.98 -6.27
C LEU A 492 23.39 27.63 -6.56
N SER A 493 22.35 26.80 -6.54
CA SER A 493 20.98 27.30 -6.49
C SER A 493 20.75 28.10 -5.20
N PRO A 494 19.77 29.02 -5.13
CA PRO A 494 19.42 29.74 -3.90
C PRO A 494 19.17 28.83 -2.69
N ILE A 495 18.72 27.61 -2.96
CA ILE A 495 18.36 26.58 -1.99
C ILE A 495 19.62 25.92 -1.46
N SER A 496 20.48 25.47 -2.38
CA SER A 496 21.78 24.89 -2.06
C SER A 496 22.62 25.90 -1.27
N LEU A 497 22.50 27.20 -1.57
CA LEU A 497 23.10 28.27 -0.77
C LEU A 497 22.56 28.32 0.66
N LYS A 498 21.22 28.36 0.85
CA LYS A 498 20.62 28.32 2.18
C LYS A 498 21.02 27.08 2.98
N VAL A 499 20.96 25.90 2.36
CA VAL A 499 21.40 24.65 3.00
C VAL A 499 22.88 24.75 3.39
N ARG A 500 23.74 25.25 2.50
CA ARG A 500 25.17 25.43 2.79
C ARG A 500 25.43 26.39 3.95
N GLU A 501 24.65 27.47 4.05
CA GLU A 501 24.70 28.43 5.16
C GLU A 501 24.28 27.77 6.49
N TYR A 502 23.24 26.93 6.46
CA TYR A 502 22.75 26.21 7.63
C TYR A 502 23.67 25.10 8.12
N LEU A 503 24.33 24.38 7.20
CA LEU A 503 25.25 23.29 7.54
C LEU A 503 26.61 23.77 8.05
N GLU A 504 26.78 25.08 8.31
CA GLU A 504 28.01 25.67 8.83
C GLU A 504 29.26 25.26 8.04
N CYS A 505 29.11 25.10 6.71
CA CYS A 505 30.27 24.87 5.85
C CYS A 505 31.30 25.97 6.17
N PRO A 506 32.60 25.64 6.37
CA PRO A 506 33.58 26.32 7.25
C PRO A 506 33.96 27.80 6.93
N ARG A 507 33.10 28.57 6.25
CA ARG A 507 33.31 29.95 5.82
C ARG A 507 32.16 30.90 6.18
N HIS A 508 31.12 30.46 6.88
CA HIS A 508 29.97 31.31 7.21
C HIS A 508 29.57 31.15 8.68
N SER A 509 29.31 32.27 9.35
CA SER A 509 28.61 32.27 10.64
C SER A 509 27.15 31.89 10.38
N PRO A 510 26.60 30.86 11.05
CA PRO A 510 25.26 30.38 10.76
C PRO A 510 24.21 31.47 11.05
N PRO A 511 23.15 31.58 10.25
CA PRO A 511 21.91 32.15 10.76
C PRO A 511 21.43 31.28 11.94
N ALA A 512 20.88 31.89 12.99
CA ALA A 512 20.37 31.15 14.14
C ALA A 512 19.34 30.11 13.66
N ALA A 513 19.73 28.83 13.64
CA ALA A 513 18.82 27.77 13.28
C ALA A 513 17.71 27.74 14.34
N LEU A 514 16.46 27.60 13.89
CA LEU A 514 15.33 27.36 14.77
C LEU A 514 15.63 26.06 15.53
N LYS A 515 15.98 26.17 16.80
CA LYS A 515 16.38 25.05 17.66
C LYS A 515 15.20 24.68 18.53
N LEU A 516 14.65 23.48 18.33
CA LEU A 516 13.73 22.92 19.30
C LEU A 516 14.46 22.24 20.43
N ILE A 517 13.87 22.32 21.61
CA ILE A 517 14.28 21.59 22.78
C ILE A 517 13.13 20.67 23.19
N LEU A 518 13.39 19.37 23.21
CA LEU A 518 12.48 18.39 23.81
C LEU A 518 13.02 18.00 25.18
N THR A 519 12.30 18.33 26.25
CA THR A 519 12.71 18.04 27.63
C THR A 519 11.78 17.03 28.28
N PRO A 520 12.23 15.80 28.51
CA PRO A 520 11.53 14.84 29.34
C PRO A 520 11.58 15.26 30.82
N LEU A 521 10.45 15.48 31.49
CA LEU A 521 10.38 15.91 32.89
C LEU A 521 9.76 14.87 33.83
N ASN A 522 10.47 14.49 34.90
CA ASN A 522 9.90 13.73 36.02
C ASN A 522 9.31 14.63 37.13
N LYS A 523 8.93 15.86 36.77
CA LYS A 523 8.32 16.86 37.65
C LYS A 523 7.13 17.50 36.95
N ASP A 524 6.47 18.44 37.63
CA ASP A 524 5.39 19.21 37.01
C ASP A 524 5.93 20.04 35.84
N THR A 525 5.14 20.14 34.77
CA THR A 525 5.43 20.97 33.61
C THR A 525 5.19 22.44 33.93
N THR A 526 5.72 23.33 33.09
CA THR A 526 5.48 24.78 33.14
C THR A 526 4.00 25.12 32.93
N CYS A 527 3.23 24.25 32.27
CA CYS A 527 1.77 24.40 32.11
C CYS A 527 0.98 24.06 33.38
N GLY A 528 1.63 23.55 34.43
CA GLY A 528 1.05 23.28 35.74
C GLY A 528 1.19 21.83 36.20
N SER A 529 0.55 21.52 37.33
CA SER A 529 0.60 20.23 38.04
C SER A 529 -0.60 19.32 37.79
N ASN A 530 -1.48 19.68 36.84
CA ASN A 530 -2.66 18.88 36.52
C ASN A 530 -2.22 17.50 35.98
N PRO A 531 -2.66 16.38 36.59
CA PRO A 531 -2.25 15.02 36.17
C PRO A 531 -2.72 14.63 34.77
N GLU A 532 -3.65 15.39 34.18
CA GLU A 532 -4.08 15.21 32.81
C GLU A 532 -3.11 15.82 31.79
N ILE A 533 -2.16 16.67 32.19
CA ILE A 533 -1.17 17.26 31.26
C ILE A 533 -0.16 16.18 30.85
N VAL A 534 -0.18 15.85 29.56
CA VAL A 534 0.74 14.92 28.90
C VAL A 534 1.99 15.66 28.44
N ALA A 535 1.82 16.79 27.77
CA ALA A 535 2.90 17.62 27.26
C ALA A 535 2.56 19.10 27.37
N CYS A 536 3.58 19.94 27.38
CA CYS A 536 3.47 21.39 27.52
C CYS A 536 4.44 22.10 26.58
N GLU A 537 3.94 23.13 25.90
CA GLU A 537 4.72 24.01 25.04
C GLU A 537 4.76 25.41 25.67
N PRO A 538 5.81 25.76 26.45
CA PRO A 538 5.87 27.05 27.13
C PRO A 538 6.16 28.24 26.20
N ASP A 539 6.94 28.07 25.12
CA ASP A 539 7.46 29.18 24.30
C ASP A 539 7.72 28.87 22.81
N ARG A 540 7.01 27.89 22.23
CA ARG A 540 7.11 27.39 20.84
C ARG A 540 8.39 26.68 20.43
N LEU A 541 9.48 26.91 21.14
CA LEU A 541 10.76 26.27 20.87
C LEU A 541 11.09 25.18 21.87
N HIS A 542 10.31 25.10 22.94
CA HIS A 542 10.48 24.13 24.00
C HIS A 542 9.22 23.29 24.15
N VAL A 543 9.40 21.98 24.26
CA VAL A 543 8.36 21.00 24.57
C VAL A 543 8.78 20.24 25.80
N GLU A 544 7.91 20.20 26.81
CA GLU A 544 8.11 19.47 28.06
C GLU A 544 7.19 18.26 28.12
N LEU A 545 7.74 17.06 28.34
CA LEU A 545 6.96 15.83 28.46
C LEU A 545 6.77 15.42 29.93
N SER A 546 5.55 15.10 30.33
CA SER A 546 5.14 14.83 31.71
C SER A 546 5.41 13.38 32.16
N GLY A 547 6.68 13.02 32.34
CA GLY A 547 7.11 11.68 32.81
C GLY A 547 6.72 11.35 34.24
N LYS A 548 6.37 12.37 35.05
CA LYS A 548 5.78 12.19 36.39
C LYS A 548 4.44 11.47 36.32
N ASN A 549 3.58 11.87 35.38
CA ASN A 549 2.20 11.40 35.28
C ASN A 549 2.02 10.27 34.26
N TYR A 550 2.90 10.22 33.25
CA TYR A 550 2.85 9.25 32.16
C TYR A 550 4.13 8.44 32.02
N THR A 551 3.98 7.20 31.58
CA THR A 551 5.02 6.40 30.93
C THR A 551 4.80 6.53 29.43
N PHE A 552 5.73 7.19 28.74
CA PHE A 552 5.71 7.31 27.29
C PHE A 552 6.21 6.03 26.68
N ARG A 553 5.43 5.48 25.76
CA ARG A 553 5.72 4.21 25.10
C ARG A 553 5.97 4.40 23.63
N GLY A 554 6.84 3.55 23.10
CA GLY A 554 7.08 3.49 21.67
C GLY A 554 5.98 2.74 20.93
N THR A 555 6.16 2.66 19.62
CA THR A 555 5.21 2.04 18.69
C THR A 555 4.99 0.55 18.98
N SER A 556 6.01 -0.13 19.52
CA SER A 556 5.93 -1.54 19.94
C SER A 556 5.43 -1.73 21.38
N GLY A 557 5.05 -0.65 22.06
CA GLY A 557 4.53 -0.66 23.43
C GLY A 557 5.63 -0.65 24.51
N GLU A 558 6.91 -0.62 24.14
CA GLU A 558 8.02 -0.53 25.09
C GLU A 558 8.04 0.82 25.82
N PRO A 559 8.43 0.88 27.11
CA PRO A 559 8.62 2.15 27.79
C PRO A 559 9.87 2.87 27.27
N LEU A 560 9.73 4.14 26.89
CA LEU A 560 10.83 5.01 26.44
C LEU A 560 11.26 5.98 27.54
N PHE A 561 10.30 6.53 28.27
CA PHE A 561 10.50 7.60 29.25
C PHE A 561 9.36 7.63 30.27
N GLY A 562 9.67 8.12 31.47
CA GLY A 562 8.68 8.40 32.52
C GLY A 562 8.39 7.19 33.41
N THR A 563 7.78 7.47 34.55
CA THR A 563 7.44 6.48 35.58
C THR A 563 5.98 6.55 35.99
N GLY A 564 5.18 7.36 35.29
CA GLY A 564 3.77 7.54 35.59
C GLY A 564 2.94 6.28 35.37
N LYS A 565 1.85 6.15 36.13
CA LYS A 565 0.95 4.98 36.06
C LYS A 565 0.04 4.98 34.82
N ARG A 566 0.07 6.03 34.00
CA ARG A 566 -0.71 6.14 32.76
C ARG A 566 0.24 5.95 31.58
N SER A 567 -0.22 5.33 30.51
CA SER A 567 0.57 5.22 29.28
C SER A 567 0.20 6.34 28.31
N ALA A 568 1.17 6.83 27.53
CA ALA A 568 0.95 7.72 26.40
C ALA A 568 1.76 7.23 25.19
N ASP A 569 1.15 7.25 24.01
CA ASP A 569 1.83 6.92 22.76
C ASP A 569 2.77 8.05 22.35
N MET A 570 4.08 7.79 22.38
CA MET A 570 5.09 8.82 22.14
C MET A 570 5.01 9.38 20.72
N GLN A 571 4.74 8.53 19.72
CA GLN A 571 4.70 8.97 18.32
C GLN A 571 3.54 9.93 18.06
N THR A 572 2.36 9.67 18.62
CA THR A 572 1.19 10.54 18.53
C THR A 572 1.43 11.88 19.25
N VAL A 573 2.03 11.84 20.45
CA VAL A 573 2.41 13.05 21.19
C VAL A 573 3.40 13.87 20.38
N LEU A 574 4.50 13.28 19.90
CA LEU A 574 5.48 14.00 19.09
C LEU A 574 4.85 14.59 17.82
N LEU A 575 3.97 13.85 17.14
CA LEU A 575 3.27 14.37 15.97
C LEU A 575 2.40 15.59 16.31
N HIS A 576 1.71 15.57 17.45
CA HIS A 576 0.93 16.70 17.96
C HIS A 576 1.81 17.91 18.27
N GLU A 577 2.88 17.73 19.04
CA GLU A 577 3.78 18.82 19.45
C GLU A 577 4.52 19.43 18.25
N ILE A 578 4.93 18.61 17.27
CA ILE A 578 5.47 19.14 16.00
C ILE A 578 4.40 19.97 15.28
N GLY A 579 3.13 19.60 15.34
CA GLY A 579 2.04 20.40 14.79
C GLY A 579 1.98 21.81 15.38
N HIS A 580 2.17 21.94 16.69
CA HIS A 580 2.27 23.25 17.35
C HIS A 580 3.48 24.05 16.89
N TRP A 581 4.63 23.39 16.80
CA TRP A 581 5.85 24.03 16.33
C TRP A 581 5.71 24.64 14.94
N ILE A 582 5.04 23.94 14.02
CA ILE A 582 4.80 24.43 12.66
C ILE A 582 3.69 25.50 12.59
N GLY A 583 3.15 25.89 13.74
CA GLY A 583 2.24 27.02 13.95
C GLY A 583 0.78 26.65 14.11
N LEU A 584 0.43 25.37 14.19
CA LEU A 584 -0.97 24.94 14.35
C LEU A 584 -1.43 25.12 15.80
N GLY A 585 -2.66 25.54 15.99
CA GLY A 585 -3.32 25.48 17.30
C GLY A 585 -4.07 24.16 17.48
N HIS A 586 -4.64 23.96 18.66
CA HIS A 586 -5.57 22.86 18.87
C HIS A 586 -6.81 23.00 17.95
N THR A 587 -7.30 21.87 17.44
CA THR A 587 -8.62 21.82 16.78
C THR A 587 -9.72 21.61 17.82
N ALA A 588 -10.86 22.26 17.61
CA ALA A 588 -11.98 22.20 18.54
C ALA A 588 -12.86 20.95 18.33
N VAL A 589 -12.71 20.25 17.20
CA VAL A 589 -13.60 19.16 16.79
C VAL A 589 -12.79 18.03 16.17
N GLY A 590 -13.24 16.80 16.41
CA GLY A 590 -12.82 15.62 15.65
C GLY A 590 -11.70 14.80 16.28
N GLU A 591 -11.30 13.76 15.56
CA GLU A 591 -10.21 12.83 15.92
C GLU A 591 -8.86 13.22 15.28
N GLY A 592 -8.70 14.49 14.88
CA GLY A 592 -7.47 15.00 14.29
C GLY A 592 -6.32 15.00 15.30
N VAL A 593 -5.09 14.83 14.82
CA VAL A 593 -3.91 14.80 15.70
C VAL A 593 -3.78 16.08 16.52
N MET A 594 -4.22 17.23 16.00
CA MET A 594 -4.20 18.52 16.69
C MET A 594 -5.31 18.68 17.73
N SER A 595 -6.07 17.62 18.08
CA SER A 595 -7.00 17.71 19.20
C SER A 595 -6.25 18.02 20.49
N GLY A 596 -6.73 18.97 21.30
CA GLY A 596 -6.15 19.27 22.61
C GLY A 596 -6.30 18.15 23.65
N SER A 597 -6.93 17.04 23.26
CA SER A 597 -7.11 15.83 24.06
C SER A 597 -6.41 14.64 23.39
N LEU A 598 -5.46 14.01 24.06
CA LEU A 598 -4.78 12.81 23.57
C LEU A 598 -5.78 11.67 23.30
N GLN A 599 -6.88 11.60 24.05
CA GLN A 599 -7.94 10.62 23.83
C GLN A 599 -8.58 10.72 22.43
N TYR A 600 -8.47 11.86 21.73
CA TYR A 600 -9.02 12.08 20.39
C TYR A 600 -7.92 12.27 19.33
N ALA A 601 -6.68 12.56 19.71
CA ALA A 601 -5.58 12.66 18.76
C ALA A 601 -5.34 11.30 18.07
N ARG A 602 -5.48 11.23 16.74
CA ARG A 602 -5.19 10.01 15.95
C ARG A 602 -4.16 10.23 14.86
N CYS A 603 -4.45 11.16 13.96
CA CYS A 603 -3.71 11.33 12.71
C CYS A 603 -3.95 12.72 12.13
N VAL A 604 -3.05 13.19 11.28
CA VAL A 604 -3.20 14.45 10.55
C VAL A 604 -4.37 14.31 9.57
N ASP A 605 -5.37 15.17 9.73
CA ASP A 605 -6.60 15.16 8.95
C ASP A 605 -6.70 16.37 8.01
N ASN A 606 -7.83 16.48 7.32
CA ASN A 606 -8.08 17.58 6.39
C ASN A 606 -8.16 18.96 7.08
N GLU A 607 -8.54 19.02 8.36
CA GLU A 607 -8.62 20.28 9.10
C GLU A 607 -7.23 20.81 9.42
N ALA A 608 -6.35 19.94 9.92
CA ALA A 608 -4.95 20.25 10.17
C ALA A 608 -4.23 20.65 8.86
N ILE A 609 -4.43 19.88 7.78
CA ILE A 609 -3.86 20.20 6.45
C ILE A 609 -4.36 21.56 5.95
N GLY A 610 -5.66 21.82 6.06
CA GLY A 610 -6.25 23.09 5.63
C GLY A 610 -5.72 24.27 6.44
N SER A 611 -5.53 24.10 7.74
CA SER A 611 -4.95 25.11 8.62
C SER A 611 -3.48 25.38 8.29
N LEU A 612 -2.70 24.31 8.07
CA LEU A 612 -1.30 24.42 7.65
C LEU A 612 -1.17 25.13 6.30
N ALA A 613 -2.04 24.81 5.34
CA ALA A 613 -2.06 25.47 4.04
C ALA A 613 -2.28 26.99 4.17
N ARG A 614 -3.22 27.42 5.02
CA ARG A 614 -3.49 28.84 5.28
C ARG A 614 -2.31 29.55 5.93
N ILE A 615 -1.64 28.92 6.90
CA ILE A 615 -0.45 29.46 7.56
C ILE A 615 0.69 29.60 6.54
N ALA A 616 0.96 28.52 5.80
CA ALA A 616 2.03 28.49 4.81
C ALA A 616 1.83 29.53 3.69
N SER A 617 0.59 29.87 3.34
CA SER A 617 0.27 30.92 2.36
C SER A 617 0.12 32.32 2.96
N GLY A 618 0.42 32.52 4.25
CA GLY A 618 0.29 33.81 4.94
C GLY A 618 -1.15 34.29 5.15
N GLN A 619 -2.14 33.41 4.93
CA GLN A 619 -3.56 33.69 5.12
C GLN A 619 -4.00 33.58 6.59
N ALA A 620 -3.20 32.91 7.42
CA ALA A 620 -3.40 32.79 8.85
C ALA A 620 -2.07 33.01 9.59
N LYS A 621 -2.13 33.59 10.79
CA LYS A 621 -0.97 33.68 11.67
C LYS A 621 -0.77 32.36 12.42
N PRO A 622 0.48 31.96 12.71
CA PRO A 622 0.76 30.89 13.65
C PRO A 622 0.09 31.13 15.00
N ALA A 623 -0.38 30.07 15.64
CA ALA A 623 -0.99 30.16 16.96
C ALA A 623 0.04 30.65 18.00
N ASP A 624 -0.29 31.67 18.80
CA ASP A 624 0.62 32.39 19.71
C ASP A 624 0.36 32.14 21.19
N GLN A 625 -0.26 30.99 21.50
CA GLN A 625 -0.70 30.65 22.84
C GLN A 625 0.13 29.50 23.39
N LYS A 626 0.26 29.46 24.72
CA LYS A 626 0.80 28.29 25.42
C LYS A 626 -0.19 27.15 25.28
N PHE A 627 0.25 26.04 24.72
CA PHE A 627 -0.56 24.84 24.61
C PHE A 627 -0.14 23.79 25.63
N ALA A 628 -1.14 23.05 26.09
CA ALA A 628 -0.94 21.89 26.94
C ALA A 628 -1.81 20.77 26.38
N LEU A 629 -1.16 19.73 25.86
CA LEU A 629 -1.84 18.51 25.48
C LEU A 629 -2.32 17.81 26.75
N LYS A 630 -3.63 17.68 26.89
CA LYS A 630 -4.25 16.97 28.02
C LYS A 630 -4.71 15.59 27.59
N TYR A 631 -4.83 14.65 28.51
CA TYR A 631 -5.43 13.36 28.19
C TYR A 631 -6.95 13.51 28.00
N PHE A 632 -7.61 14.03 29.04
CA PHE A 632 -8.99 14.51 29.00
C PHE A 632 -8.98 16.04 28.99
N ALA A 633 -9.16 16.65 27.83
CA ALA A 633 -9.55 18.04 27.76
C ALA A 633 -11.06 18.14 27.98
N ASN A 634 -11.51 19.01 28.88
CA ASN A 634 -12.90 19.44 28.86
C ASN A 634 -13.12 20.15 27.50
N PRO A 635 -14.09 19.71 26.68
CA PRO A 635 -14.36 20.30 25.38
C PRO A 635 -14.70 21.80 25.48
#